data_AF-A0A354CMD9-F1
#
_entry.id   AF-A0A354CMD9-F1
#
_cell.length_a   1.000
_cell.length_b   1.000
_cell.length_c   1.000
_cell.angle_alpha   90.00
_cell.angle_beta   90.00
_cell.angle_gamma   90.00
#
_symmetry.space_group_name_H-M   'P 1'
#
loop_
_entity.id
_entity.type
_entity.pdbx_description
1 polymer ?
#
loop_
_entity_poly.entity_id
_entity_poly.type
_entity_poly.pdbx_seq_one_letter_code
_entity_poly.pdbx_strand_id
1 'polypeptide(L)'
;MANVIEITGKSVEDAFMNAIVELETTSDNIGYDVIDKGSNGILGFGSRPAKIKAWVKSEVEAEKKAEEEKAAEVKSTEAAAPAANSDKADVTSDNSDEVLSEPHKKMVVTCDVDKVIRDFLDNMFKAMDMDVNIDIKINEEEGCVNVELGGDEMGLLIGKRGQTLDSIQYLVSLVVNKENEKYMRVKVDTEDYRKRRKETLESLA
;
A
#
# COMPACT_ATOMS: atom_id res chain seq x y z
N MET A 1 -1.54 -32.83 -11.18
CA MET A 1 -1.83 -32.26 -12.51
C MET A 1 -2.71 -31.06 -12.24
N ALA A 2 -2.30 -29.84 -12.62
CA ALA A 2 -3.17 -28.69 -12.45
C ALA A 2 -4.38 -28.87 -13.37
N ASN A 3 -5.58 -28.92 -12.79
CA ASN A 3 -6.81 -29.06 -13.55
C ASN A 3 -7.13 -27.71 -14.20
N VAL A 4 -6.85 -27.61 -15.50
CA VAL A 4 -7.24 -26.46 -16.33
C VAL A 4 -8.49 -26.87 -17.11
N ILE A 5 -9.54 -26.07 -17.02
CA ILE A 5 -10.81 -26.31 -17.71
C ILE A 5 -11.18 -25.11 -18.58
N GLU A 6 -11.84 -25.39 -19.71
CA GLU A 6 -12.37 -24.37 -20.61
C GLU A 6 -13.88 -24.27 -20.42
N ILE A 7 -14.37 -23.10 -20.04
CA ILE A 7 -15.79 -22.86 -19.75
C ILE A 7 -16.32 -21.71 -20.59
N THR A 8 -17.56 -21.87 -21.05
CA THR A 8 -18.25 -20.88 -21.86
C THR A 8 -19.46 -20.32 -21.10
N GLY A 9 -19.71 -19.02 -21.23
CA GLY A 9 -20.82 -18.32 -20.60
C GLY A 9 -21.45 -17.27 -21.53
N LYS A 10 -22.56 -16.66 -21.11
CA LYS A 10 -23.16 -15.55 -21.87
C LYS A 10 -22.32 -14.28 -21.73
N SER A 11 -21.74 -14.07 -20.56
CA SER A 11 -20.73 -13.05 -20.25
C SER A 11 -19.48 -13.70 -19.65
N VAL A 12 -18.43 -12.91 -19.44
CA VAL A 12 -17.21 -13.35 -18.74
C VAL A 12 -17.54 -13.73 -17.30
N GLU A 13 -18.41 -12.97 -16.65
CA GLU A 13 -18.84 -13.18 -15.27
C GLU A 13 -19.66 -14.47 -15.14
N ASP A 14 -20.56 -14.75 -16.09
CA ASP A 14 -21.33 -16.00 -16.12
C ASP A 14 -20.41 -17.21 -16.30
N ALA A 15 -19.40 -17.09 -17.18
CA ALA A 15 -18.40 -18.13 -17.38
C ALA A 15 -17.56 -18.36 -16.12
N PHE A 16 -17.24 -17.29 -15.38
CA PHE A 16 -16.51 -17.34 -14.12
C PHE A 16 -17.31 -18.05 -13.02
N MET A 17 -18.59 -17.73 -12.85
CA MET A 17 -19.45 -18.42 -11.88
C MET A 17 -19.59 -19.91 -12.20
N ASN A 18 -19.75 -20.26 -13.48
CA ASN A 18 -19.78 -21.66 -13.91
C ASN A 18 -18.45 -22.38 -13.57
N ALA A 19 -17.32 -21.69 -13.65
CA ALA A 19 -16.02 -22.24 -13.30
C ALA A 19 -15.84 -22.48 -11.80
N ILE A 20 -16.38 -21.60 -10.95
CA ILE A 20 -16.40 -21.79 -9.49
C ILE A 20 -17.18 -23.05 -9.13
N VAL A 21 -18.35 -23.24 -9.75
CA VAL A 21 -19.21 -24.41 -9.50
C VAL A 21 -18.53 -25.69 -9.97
N GLU A 22 -17.91 -25.70 -11.14
CA GLU A 22 -17.27 -26.90 -11.72
C GLU A 22 -15.97 -27.30 -10.99
N LEU A 23 -15.21 -26.31 -10.50
CA LEU A 23 -13.97 -26.55 -9.74
C LEU A 23 -14.20 -26.71 -8.24
N GLU A 24 -15.44 -26.64 -7.76
CA GLU A 24 -15.83 -26.71 -6.34
C GLU A 24 -14.96 -25.80 -5.46
N THR A 25 -14.66 -24.59 -5.94
CA THR A 25 -13.73 -23.67 -5.30
C THR A 25 -14.41 -22.36 -4.89
N THR A 26 -13.67 -21.44 -4.28
CA THR A 26 -14.14 -20.09 -3.93
C THR A 26 -13.57 -19.06 -4.90
N SER A 27 -14.17 -17.86 -4.97
CA SER A 27 -13.72 -16.75 -5.82
C SER A 27 -12.24 -16.39 -5.64
N ASP A 28 -11.69 -16.66 -4.45
CA ASP A 28 -10.37 -16.22 -4.04
C ASP A 28 -9.27 -17.20 -4.51
N ASN A 29 -9.66 -18.45 -4.81
CA ASN A 29 -8.74 -19.55 -5.12
C ASN A 29 -8.79 -19.99 -6.59
N ILE A 30 -9.38 -19.18 -7.47
CA ILE A 30 -9.55 -19.47 -8.90
C ILE A 30 -8.80 -18.44 -9.75
N GLY A 31 -7.90 -18.94 -10.60
CA GLY A 31 -7.29 -18.15 -11.67
C GLY A 31 -8.07 -18.33 -12.96
N TYR A 32 -8.26 -17.27 -13.74
CA TYR A 32 -8.86 -17.38 -15.07
C TYR A 32 -8.20 -16.44 -16.07
N ASP A 33 -8.16 -16.87 -17.33
CA ASP A 33 -7.77 -16.07 -18.48
C ASP A 33 -8.94 -16.02 -19.47
N VAL A 34 -9.25 -14.81 -19.94
CA VAL A 34 -10.34 -14.58 -20.90
C VAL A 34 -9.82 -14.81 -22.32
N ILE A 35 -10.31 -15.86 -22.98
CA ILE A 35 -9.98 -16.16 -24.39
C ILE A 35 -10.83 -15.29 -25.32
N ASP A 36 -12.12 -15.21 -25.01
CA ASP A 36 -13.08 -14.45 -25.80
C ASP A 36 -14.05 -13.76 -24.85
N LYS A 37 -14.13 -12.43 -24.94
CA LYS A 37 -15.06 -11.62 -24.13
C LYS A 37 -16.51 -11.82 -24.55
N GLY A 38 -16.75 -12.48 -25.69
CA GLY A 38 -18.08 -12.58 -26.26
C GLY A 38 -18.57 -11.20 -26.72
N SER A 39 -19.83 -11.16 -27.17
CA SER A 39 -20.45 -9.88 -27.54
C SER A 39 -21.88 -9.84 -27.05
N ASN A 40 -22.21 -8.79 -26.31
CA ASN A 40 -23.57 -8.45 -25.96
C ASN A 40 -24.25 -7.89 -27.22
N GLY A 41 -24.88 -8.76 -27.99
CA GLY A 41 -25.62 -8.37 -29.19
C GLY A 41 -26.74 -7.36 -28.88
N ILE A 42 -27.26 -6.69 -29.91
CA ILE A 42 -28.34 -5.71 -29.75
C ILE A 42 -29.59 -6.46 -29.32
N LEU A 43 -30.05 -6.22 -28.08
CA LEU A 43 -31.26 -6.84 -27.50
C LEU A 43 -31.21 -8.39 -27.40
N GLY A 44 -30.02 -8.97 -27.26
CA GLY A 44 -29.85 -10.44 -27.15
C GLY A 44 -29.81 -11.18 -28.50
N PHE A 45 -29.94 -10.47 -29.62
CA PHE A 45 -29.80 -11.07 -30.95
C PHE A 45 -28.35 -10.99 -31.43
N GLY A 46 -27.80 -12.15 -31.81
CA GLY A 46 -26.42 -12.27 -32.29
C GLY A 46 -25.35 -12.22 -31.20
N SER A 47 -25.68 -12.59 -29.95
CA SER A 47 -24.67 -12.68 -28.90
C SER A 47 -23.68 -13.79 -29.17
N ARG A 48 -22.39 -13.49 -28.96
CA ARG A 48 -21.32 -14.49 -29.00
C ARG A 48 -20.99 -14.88 -27.57
N PRO A 49 -20.93 -16.18 -27.24
CA PRO A 49 -20.63 -16.63 -25.89
C PRO A 49 -19.19 -16.25 -25.52
N ALA A 50 -18.99 -15.83 -24.28
CA ALA A 50 -17.67 -15.62 -23.72
C ALA A 50 -17.02 -16.98 -23.41
N LYS A 51 -15.70 -17.06 -23.54
CA LYS A 51 -14.92 -18.27 -23.23
C LYS A 51 -13.77 -17.91 -22.31
N ILE A 52 -13.63 -18.65 -21.22
CA ILE A 52 -12.54 -18.50 -20.25
C ILE A 52 -11.81 -19.83 -20.04
N LYS A 53 -10.52 -19.75 -19.75
CA LYS A 53 -9.72 -20.84 -19.18
C LYS A 53 -9.60 -20.61 -17.70
N ALA A 54 -10.08 -21.55 -16.89
CA ALA A 54 -9.99 -21.46 -15.44
C ALA A 54 -9.11 -22.58 -14.87
N TRP A 55 -8.39 -22.26 -13.80
CA TRP A 55 -7.58 -23.22 -13.06
C TRP A 55 -7.59 -22.89 -11.57
N VAL A 56 -7.40 -23.89 -10.71
CA VAL A 56 -7.26 -23.67 -9.27
C VAL A 56 -5.88 -23.06 -9.00
N LYS A 57 -5.87 -21.88 -8.38
CA LYS A 57 -4.65 -21.22 -7.96
C LYS A 57 -4.20 -21.88 -6.66
N SER A 58 -3.35 -22.91 -6.77
CA SER A 58 -2.66 -23.45 -5.60
C SER A 58 -1.79 -22.35 -4.97
N GLU A 59 -1.73 -22.29 -3.64
CA GLU A 59 -1.06 -21.28 -2.81
C GLU A 59 0.41 -20.96 -3.21
N VAL A 60 1.03 -21.78 -4.07
CA VAL A 60 2.41 -21.64 -4.57
C VAL A 60 2.55 -20.65 -5.76
N GLU A 61 1.46 -20.22 -6.41
CA GLU A 61 1.51 -19.32 -7.59
C GLU A 61 0.98 -17.90 -7.36
N ALA A 62 0.59 -17.56 -6.13
CA ALA A 62 0.20 -16.19 -5.77
C ALA A 62 1.36 -15.18 -5.87
N GLU A 63 2.60 -15.64 -5.71
CA GLU A 63 3.79 -14.79 -5.69
C GLU A 63 4.29 -14.38 -7.09
N LYS A 64 3.92 -15.09 -8.17
CA LYS A 64 4.53 -14.86 -9.50
C LYS A 64 3.80 -13.86 -10.41
N LYS A 65 2.54 -13.52 -10.16
CA LYS A 65 1.77 -12.61 -11.05
C LYS A 65 1.77 -11.13 -10.61
N ALA A 66 2.29 -10.80 -9.42
CA ALA A 66 2.25 -9.43 -8.89
C ALA A 66 3.32 -8.49 -9.48
N GLU A 67 4.31 -9.00 -10.21
CA GLU A 67 5.49 -8.24 -10.63
C GLU A 67 5.39 -7.62 -12.05
N GLU A 68 4.46 -8.06 -12.91
CA GLU A 68 4.40 -7.59 -14.31
C GLU A 68 3.39 -6.44 -14.57
N GLU A 69 2.39 -6.21 -13.72
CA GLU A 69 1.33 -5.22 -14.00
C GLU A 69 1.63 -3.79 -13.54
N LYS A 70 2.68 -3.54 -12.76
CA LYS A 70 2.95 -2.18 -12.23
C LYS A 70 3.82 -1.28 -13.12
N ALA A 71 4.13 -1.68 -14.35
CA ALA A 71 5.01 -0.91 -15.24
C ALA A 71 4.28 0.05 -16.21
N ALA A 72 2.95 0.03 -16.34
CA ALA A 72 2.29 0.62 -17.52
C ALA A 72 1.41 1.86 -17.30
N GLU A 73 1.06 2.29 -16.08
CA GLU A 73 -0.02 3.27 -15.90
C GLU A 73 0.31 4.40 -14.93
N VAL A 74 1.19 5.34 -15.32
CA VAL A 74 1.16 6.72 -14.79
C VAL A 74 1.48 7.70 -15.92
N LYS A 75 0.51 7.92 -16.80
CA LYS A 75 0.39 9.14 -17.61
C LYS A 75 -1.02 9.67 -17.40
N SER A 76 -1.15 10.98 -17.16
CA SER A 76 -2.37 11.76 -16.91
C SER A 76 -3.02 11.47 -15.53
N THR A 77 -3.23 12.40 -14.60
CA THR A 77 -3.53 13.84 -14.67
C THR A 77 -3.14 14.56 -13.38
N GLU A 78 -2.48 15.70 -13.50
CA GLU A 78 -2.30 16.72 -12.45
C GLU A 78 -2.94 18.01 -12.96
N ALA A 79 -3.90 18.58 -12.23
CA ALA A 79 -4.00 20.04 -11.98
C ALA A 79 -5.25 20.41 -11.16
N ALA A 80 -5.02 21.36 -10.25
CA ALA A 80 -5.95 22.35 -9.68
C ALA A 80 -6.71 22.02 -8.38
N ALA A 81 -5.99 22.18 -7.27
CA ALA A 81 -6.21 23.10 -6.12
C ALA A 81 -7.62 23.37 -5.50
N PRO A 82 -7.68 23.66 -4.17
CA PRO A 82 -8.86 23.53 -3.31
C PRO A 82 -9.45 24.86 -2.81
N ALA A 83 -10.70 24.85 -2.30
CA ALA A 83 -11.21 25.87 -1.37
C ALA A 83 -12.46 25.45 -0.55
N ALA A 84 -12.28 25.53 0.78
CA ALA A 84 -13.17 26.11 1.81
C ALA A 84 -14.49 25.44 2.31
N ASN A 85 -14.45 25.16 3.62
CA ASN A 85 -15.34 25.59 4.73
C ASN A 85 -16.54 24.77 5.26
N SER A 86 -16.49 24.66 6.61
CA SER A 86 -17.51 24.91 7.66
C SER A 86 -18.16 23.75 8.44
N ASP A 87 -17.89 23.79 9.75
CA ASP A 87 -18.82 23.74 10.90
C ASP A 87 -19.49 22.43 11.41
N LYS A 88 -18.98 21.97 12.57
CA LYS A 88 -19.61 21.90 13.92
C LYS A 88 -20.63 20.80 14.32
N ALA A 89 -20.46 20.35 15.58
CA ALA A 89 -21.33 19.57 16.50
C ALA A 89 -21.33 18.03 16.31
N ASP A 90 -20.86 17.20 17.26
CA ASP A 90 -21.31 16.83 18.63
C ASP A 90 -22.28 15.62 18.65
N VAL A 91 -22.19 14.80 19.71
CA VAL A 91 -23.08 13.71 20.19
C VAL A 91 -22.67 12.23 19.97
N THR A 92 -22.04 11.71 21.03
CA THR A 92 -22.13 10.44 21.79
C THR A 92 -22.98 9.21 21.38
N SER A 93 -22.38 8.04 21.71
CA SER A 93 -22.89 6.85 22.45
C SER A 93 -23.38 5.56 21.75
N ASP A 94 -22.65 4.49 22.09
CA ASP A 94 -23.06 3.15 22.58
C ASP A 94 -23.41 1.96 21.64
N ASN A 95 -22.55 0.92 21.76
CA ASN A 95 -22.81 -0.52 22.05
C ASN A 95 -23.71 -1.35 21.10
N SER A 96 -23.53 -2.67 20.84
CA SER A 96 -22.67 -3.76 21.33
C SER A 96 -22.75 -4.94 20.32
N ASP A 97 -21.70 -5.75 20.14
CA ASP A 97 -21.58 -7.21 20.41
C ASP A 97 -21.20 -7.96 19.11
N GLU A 98 -20.00 -8.57 18.99
CA GLU A 98 -19.64 -9.95 19.40
C GLU A 98 -20.27 -11.04 18.47
N VAL A 99 -19.64 -12.09 17.90
CA VAL A 99 -18.36 -12.84 18.05
C VAL A 99 -18.17 -13.69 16.76
N LEU A 100 -16.95 -14.16 16.46
CA LEU A 100 -16.55 -15.55 16.04
C LEU A 100 -15.34 -15.48 15.09
N SER A 101 -14.10 -15.46 15.60
CA SER A 101 -13.26 -16.59 16.06
C SER A 101 -12.35 -17.15 14.94
N GLU A 102 -11.09 -16.69 14.97
CA GLU A 102 -9.92 -17.19 14.23
C GLU A 102 -9.46 -18.56 14.80
N PRO A 103 -8.58 -19.35 14.11
CA PRO A 103 -7.15 -19.04 13.94
C PRO A 103 -6.64 -19.35 12.52
N HIS A 104 -5.74 -18.60 11.86
CA HIS A 104 -4.29 -18.46 12.04
C HIS A 104 -3.87 -17.37 11.01
N LYS A 105 -3.02 -16.37 11.23
CA LYS A 105 -1.86 -16.18 12.10
C LYS A 105 -1.81 -14.68 12.45
N LYS A 106 -2.31 -14.29 13.61
CA LYS A 106 -1.99 -13.00 14.24
C LYS A 106 -0.80 -13.20 15.17
N MET A 107 0.25 -12.44 14.95
CA MET A 107 1.25 -12.19 15.98
C MET A 107 1.73 -10.75 15.84
N VAL A 108 1.17 -9.89 16.69
CA VAL A 108 1.67 -8.60 17.20
C VAL A 108 2.92 -8.05 16.49
N VAL A 109 2.75 -6.95 15.73
CA VAL A 109 3.85 -6.31 15.00
C VAL A 109 3.94 -4.81 15.34
N THR A 110 3.98 -4.48 16.63
CA THR A 110 4.48 -3.14 17.01
C THR A 110 6.00 -3.08 16.85
N CYS A 111 6.66 -4.25 16.92
CA CYS A 111 8.11 -4.39 16.92
C CYS A 111 8.76 -4.65 15.55
N ASP A 112 8.03 -4.91 14.46
CA ASP A 112 8.69 -5.03 13.14
C ASP A 112 8.83 -3.68 12.45
N VAL A 113 7.89 -2.74 12.60
CA VAL A 113 8.01 -1.43 11.95
C VAL A 113 9.24 -0.68 12.46
N ASP A 114 9.44 -0.66 13.79
CA ASP A 114 10.63 -0.07 14.41
C ASP A 114 11.93 -0.69 13.89
N LYS A 115 11.99 -2.03 13.82
CA LYS A 115 13.17 -2.76 13.35
C LYS A 115 13.43 -2.50 11.88
N VAL A 116 12.41 -2.54 11.04
CA VAL A 116 12.50 -2.29 9.60
C VAL A 116 13.08 -0.89 9.34
N ILE A 117 12.61 0.12 10.08
CA ILE A 117 13.13 1.48 9.95
C ILE A 117 14.59 1.56 10.41
N ARG A 118 14.91 1.01 11.59
CA ARG A 118 16.29 1.01 12.12
C ARG A 118 17.24 0.29 11.18
N ASP A 119 16.90 -0.91 10.73
CA ASP A 119 17.73 -1.70 9.84
C ASP A 119 17.97 -0.98 8.50
N PHE A 120 16.92 -0.38 7.93
CA PHE A 120 17.05 0.38 6.69
C PHE A 120 17.96 1.60 6.85
N LEU A 121 17.71 2.43 7.86
CA LEU A 121 18.48 3.65 8.11
C LEU A 121 19.92 3.34 8.52
N ASP A 122 20.15 2.34 9.37
CA ASP A 122 21.49 1.91 9.78
C ASP A 122 22.29 1.44 8.57
N ASN A 123 21.70 0.63 7.70
CA ASN A 123 22.38 0.17 6.49
C ASN A 123 22.68 1.31 5.52
N MET A 124 21.76 2.28 5.41
CA MET A 124 21.96 3.47 4.58
C MET A 124 23.10 4.34 5.11
N PHE A 125 23.11 4.67 6.41
CA PHE A 125 24.14 5.52 7.01
C PHE A 125 25.50 4.83 7.10
N LYS A 126 25.54 3.51 7.37
CA LYS A 126 26.78 2.72 7.27
C LYS A 126 27.36 2.74 5.86
N ALA A 127 26.53 2.64 4.83
CA ALA A 127 26.99 2.74 3.44
C ALA A 127 27.52 4.16 3.09
N MET A 128 27.11 5.18 3.85
CA MET A 128 27.61 6.55 3.75
C MET A 128 28.80 6.85 4.67
N ASP A 129 29.24 5.88 5.49
CA ASP A 129 30.27 6.03 6.51
C ASP A 129 29.95 7.13 7.54
N MET A 130 28.68 7.22 7.94
CA MET A 130 28.17 8.22 8.89
C MET A 130 27.66 7.58 10.17
N ASP A 131 28.04 8.16 11.32
CA ASP A 131 27.52 7.81 12.63
C ASP A 131 26.29 8.67 12.96
N VAL A 132 25.11 8.04 12.99
CA VAL A 132 23.83 8.70 13.24
C VAL A 132 23.09 7.97 14.36
N ASN A 133 22.66 8.71 15.38
CA ASN A 133 21.74 8.22 16.40
C ASN A 133 20.30 8.36 15.90
N ILE A 134 19.52 7.28 16.02
CA ILE A 134 18.16 7.20 15.50
C ILE A 134 17.18 6.93 16.65
N ASP A 135 16.34 7.92 16.92
CA ASP A 135 15.27 7.84 17.92
C ASP A 135 13.91 7.75 17.21
N ILE A 136 13.20 6.64 17.41
CA ILE A 136 11.91 6.38 16.75
C ILE A 136 10.79 6.42 17.80
N LYS A 137 9.70 7.12 17.48
CA LYS A 137 8.48 7.18 18.25
C LYS A 137 7.30 6.81 17.34
N ILE A 138 6.70 5.65 17.60
CA ILE A 138 5.51 5.18 16.88
C ILE A 138 4.26 5.53 17.70
N ASN A 139 3.27 6.10 17.02
CA ASN A 139 1.90 6.23 17.51
C ASN A 139 0.96 5.45 16.57
N GLU A 140 0.54 4.26 16.99
CA GLU A 140 -0.29 3.36 16.18
C GLU A 140 -1.73 3.82 16.06
N GLU A 141 -2.26 4.51 17.08
CA GLU A 141 -3.63 5.02 17.06
C GLU A 141 -3.79 6.13 16.02
N GLU A 142 -2.77 6.99 15.90
CA GLU A 142 -2.73 8.07 14.91
C GLU A 142 -2.09 7.66 13.57
N GLY A 143 -1.61 6.42 13.46
CA GLY A 143 -0.87 5.94 12.29
C GLY A 143 0.36 6.81 11.96
N CYS A 144 1.05 7.32 12.97
CA CYS A 144 2.16 8.26 12.81
C CYS A 144 3.48 7.67 13.33
N VAL A 145 4.55 7.84 12.56
CA VAL A 145 5.92 7.47 12.97
C VAL A 145 6.78 8.72 12.91
N ASN A 146 7.36 9.10 14.05
CA ASN A 146 8.31 10.20 14.14
C ASN A 146 9.72 9.62 14.31
N VAL A 147 10.63 9.97 13.42
CA VAL A 147 12.03 9.60 13.47
C VAL A 147 12.85 10.87 13.68
N GLU A 148 13.59 10.90 14.78
CA GLU A 148 14.55 11.96 15.08
C GLU A 148 15.96 11.43 14.78
N LEU A 149 16.71 12.18 13.98
CA LEU A 149 18.09 11.89 13.63
C LEU A 149 19.01 12.86 14.36
N GLY A 150 19.99 12.33 15.09
CA GLY A 150 21.04 13.10 15.77
C GLY A 150 22.43 12.57 15.46
N GLY A 151 23.46 13.40 15.65
CA GLY A 151 24.85 13.02 15.42
C GLY A 151 25.71 14.23 15.05
N ASP A 152 26.96 13.99 14.69
CA ASP A 152 27.93 15.06 14.43
C ASP A 152 27.78 15.69 13.03
N GLU A 153 27.31 14.91 12.05
CA GLU A 153 27.25 15.31 10.64
C GLU A 153 25.84 15.64 10.11
N MET A 154 24.96 16.22 10.95
CA MET A 154 23.57 16.52 10.56
C MET A 154 23.44 17.50 9.38
N GLY A 155 24.45 18.36 9.16
CA GLY A 155 24.46 19.28 8.03
C GLY A 155 24.37 18.59 6.66
N LEU A 156 24.98 17.41 6.52
CA LEU A 156 24.89 16.60 5.29
C LEU A 156 23.50 15.99 5.11
N LEU A 157 22.89 15.53 6.21
CA LEU A 157 21.55 14.93 6.21
C LEU A 157 20.45 15.94 5.93
N ILE A 158 20.62 17.20 6.35
CA ILE A 158 19.71 18.28 5.98
C ILE A 158 19.79 18.54 4.47
N GLY A 159 21.01 18.64 3.93
CA GLY A 159 21.24 18.97 2.52
C GLY A 159 20.75 20.37 2.13
N LYS A 160 20.77 20.68 0.83
CA LYS A 160 20.41 22.01 0.34
C LYS A 160 18.92 22.30 0.56
N ARG A 161 18.59 23.18 1.50
CA ARG A 161 17.21 23.55 1.88
C ARG A 161 16.36 22.37 2.39
N GLY A 162 16.96 21.29 2.89
CA GLY A 162 16.21 20.12 3.39
C GLY A 162 16.03 18.99 2.37
N GLN A 163 16.59 19.10 1.17
CA GLN A 163 16.38 18.12 0.10
C GLN A 163 16.81 16.70 0.47
N THR A 164 17.92 16.53 1.18
CA THR A 164 18.40 15.21 1.59
C THR A 164 17.48 14.63 2.65
N LEU A 165 17.09 15.42 3.65
CA LEU A 165 16.16 15.01 4.71
C LEU A 165 14.80 14.60 4.15
N ASP A 166 14.28 15.35 3.18
CA ASP A 166 13.02 15.02 2.50
C ASP A 166 13.13 13.73 1.68
N SER A 167 14.29 13.50 1.05
CA SER A 167 14.55 12.25 0.29
C SER A 167 14.60 11.05 1.22
N ILE A 168 15.31 11.17 2.35
CA ILE A 168 15.37 10.12 3.38
C ILE A 168 13.97 9.82 3.91
N GLN A 169 13.19 10.85 4.28
CA GLN A 169 11.81 10.68 4.73
C GLN A 169 10.96 9.93 3.70
N TYR A 170 11.10 10.26 2.42
CA TYR A 170 10.38 9.59 1.35
C TYR A 170 10.73 8.10 1.26
N LEU A 171 12.03 7.77 1.28
CA LEU A 171 12.49 6.38 1.23
C LEU A 171 12.01 5.56 2.43
N VAL A 172 12.11 6.10 3.64
CA VAL A 172 11.61 5.44 4.84
C VAL A 172 10.10 5.21 4.75
N SER A 173 9.34 6.20 4.27
CA SER A 173 7.90 6.06 4.04
C SER A 173 7.57 4.90 3.09
N LEU A 174 8.34 4.74 2.01
CA LEU A 174 8.15 3.62 1.08
C LEU A 174 8.43 2.28 1.74
N VAL A 175 9.54 2.18 2.49
CA VAL A 175 9.94 0.94 3.17
C VAL A 175 8.90 0.52 4.21
N VAL A 176 8.43 1.47 5.02
CA VAL A 176 7.40 1.22 6.03
C VAL A 176 6.08 0.82 5.38
N ASN A 177 5.65 1.51 4.32
CA ASN A 177 4.33 1.26 3.73
C ASN A 177 4.31 0.15 2.67
N LYS A 178 5.42 -0.59 2.48
CA LYS A 178 5.52 -1.64 1.46
C LYS A 178 4.65 -2.86 1.76
N GLU A 179 4.66 -3.32 3.01
CA GLU A 179 4.00 -4.57 3.45
C GLU A 179 2.97 -4.34 4.56
N ASN A 180 2.73 -3.08 4.92
CA ASN A 180 1.76 -2.72 5.95
C ASN A 180 0.37 -2.51 5.33
N GLU A 181 -0.65 -3.17 5.91
CA GLU A 181 -2.05 -3.00 5.51
C GLU A 181 -2.58 -1.59 5.84
N LYS A 182 -2.05 -0.98 6.90
CA LYS A 182 -2.40 0.38 7.32
C LYS A 182 -1.33 1.36 6.88
N TYR A 183 -1.76 2.45 6.26
CA TYR A 183 -0.86 3.54 5.87
C TYR A 183 -0.35 4.28 7.10
N MET A 184 0.97 4.30 7.27
CA MET A 184 1.66 5.01 8.34
C MET A 184 2.30 6.28 7.79
N ARG A 185 1.99 7.43 8.40
CA ARG A 185 2.61 8.72 8.09
C ARG A 185 3.95 8.83 8.78
N VAL A 186 5.03 8.74 8.01
CA VAL A 186 6.39 8.91 8.52
C VAL A 186 6.81 10.39 8.46
N LYS A 187 7.36 10.88 9.57
CA LYS A 187 8.02 12.19 9.67
C LYS A 187 9.46 11.99 10.12
N VAL A 188 10.40 12.55 9.36
CA VAL A 188 11.81 12.56 9.72
C VAL A 188 12.24 14.00 9.94
N ASP A 189 12.87 14.26 11.08
CA ASP A 189 13.47 15.55 11.41
C ASP A 189 14.84 15.37 12.07
N THR A 190 15.58 16.47 12.12
CA THR A 190 16.87 16.56 12.79
C THR A 190 17.02 17.95 13.39
N GLU A 191 17.30 18.02 14.69
CA GLU A 191 17.56 19.27 15.41
C GLU A 191 16.50 20.37 15.16
N ASP A 192 15.22 20.02 15.10
CA ASP A 192 14.12 20.95 14.79
C ASP A 192 14.35 21.76 13.48
N TYR A 193 15.05 21.20 12.49
CA TYR A 193 15.38 21.89 11.24
C TYR A 193 14.14 22.43 10.55
N ARG A 194 13.06 21.63 10.49
CA ARG A 194 11.80 22.05 9.84
C ARG A 194 11.18 23.28 10.52
N LYS A 195 11.27 23.37 11.85
CA LYS A 195 10.78 24.53 12.62
C LYS A 195 11.62 25.77 12.32
N ARG A 196 12.95 25.68 12.44
CA ARG A 196 13.89 26.78 12.14
C ARG A 196 13.72 27.28 10.70
N ARG A 197 13.51 26.36 9.75
CA ARG A 197 13.31 26.68 8.34
C ARG A 197 11.99 27.42 8.11
N LYS A 198 10.91 27.01 8.77
CA LYS A 198 9.62 27.67 8.70
C LYS A 198 9.69 29.11 9.21
N GLU A 199 10.26 29.32 10.40
CA GLU A 199 10.42 30.66 11.00
C GLU A 199 11.23 31.60 10.08
N THR A 200 12.31 31.09 9.49
CA THR A 200 13.12 31.86 8.53
C THR A 200 12.31 32.25 7.29
N LEU A 201 11.49 31.34 6.76
CA LEU A 201 10.67 31.61 5.57
C LEU A 201 9.54 32.60 5.87
N GLU A 202 8.92 32.51 7.05
CA GLU A 202 7.90 33.45 7.51
C GLU A 202 8.48 34.85 7.71
N SER A 203 9.72 34.97 8.21
CA SER A 203 10.39 36.27 8.39
C SER A 203 10.76 36.99 7.09
N LEU A 204 10.76 36.27 5.97
CA LEU A 204 11.13 36.79 4.65
C LEU A 204 9.92 37.16 3.78
N ALA A 205 8.70 36.80 4.21
CA ALA A 205 7.44 37.02 3.51
C ALA A 205 6.72 38.28 4.03
#